data_AF-A0A7J3JW49-F1
#
_entry.id   AF-A0A7J3JW49-F1
#
_cell.length_a   1.000
_cell.length_b   1.000
_cell.length_c   1.000
_cell.angle_alpha   90.00
_cell.angle_beta   90.00
_cell.angle_gamma   90.00
#
_symmetry.space_group_name_H-M   'P 1'
#
loop_
_entity.id
_entity.type
_entity.pdbx_description
1 polymer ?
#
loop_
_entity_poly.entity_id
_entity_poly.type
_entity_poly.pdbx_seq_one_letter_code
_entity_poly.pdbx_strand_id
1 'polypeptide(L)'
;MTKYRNYKNVYDVNVKRFSIYNNTAVSKEEVNIGDEIDVLVREIDESGRGVGFYKGYKVLIPKGFTNERVRVRIVKIVDEGLQGVIVRRYDSKG
;
A
#
# COMPACT_ATOMS: atom_id res chain seq x y z
N MET A 1 17.54 -49.29 -10.22
CA MET A 1 17.31 -47.95 -9.62
C MET A 1 18.19 -46.94 -10.34
N THR A 2 17.63 -46.27 -11.35
CA THR A 2 18.40 -45.42 -12.29
C THR A 2 18.43 -43.98 -11.78
N LYS A 3 19.63 -43.46 -11.49
CA LYS A 3 19.86 -42.08 -11.02
C LYS A 3 19.63 -41.08 -12.17
N TYR A 4 18.41 -40.53 -12.26
CA TYR A 4 18.12 -39.34 -13.07
C TYR A 4 17.76 -38.18 -12.14
N ARG A 5 18.74 -37.58 -11.45
CA ARG A 5 18.43 -36.56 -10.43
C ARG A 5 18.83 -35.12 -10.78
N ASN A 6 19.52 -34.84 -11.89
CA ASN A 6 19.92 -33.47 -12.21
C ASN A 6 19.95 -33.19 -13.73
N TYR A 7 18.81 -33.26 -14.41
CA TYR A 7 18.74 -32.63 -15.74
C TYR A 7 18.57 -31.12 -15.54
N LYS A 8 19.67 -30.38 -15.63
CA LYS A 8 19.64 -28.92 -15.66
C LYS A 8 19.09 -28.54 -17.03
N ASN A 9 17.84 -28.09 -17.10
CA ASN A 9 17.21 -27.65 -18.35
C ASN A 9 18.08 -26.55 -18.97
N VAL A 10 18.75 -26.85 -20.09
CA VAL A 10 19.72 -25.96 -20.75
C VAL A 10 19.05 -24.68 -21.25
N TYR A 11 17.73 -24.73 -21.46
CA TYR A 11 16.92 -23.62 -21.94
C TYR A 11 16.32 -22.74 -20.82
N ASP A 12 16.54 -23.07 -19.53
CA ASP A 12 16.17 -22.20 -18.41
C ASP A 12 17.28 -21.16 -18.17
N VAL A 13 17.55 -20.36 -19.20
CA VAL A 13 18.52 -19.26 -19.11
C VAL A 13 17.75 -18.03 -18.67
N ASN A 14 17.97 -17.59 -17.43
CA ASN A 14 17.41 -16.34 -16.92
C ASN A 14 18.09 -15.14 -17.62
N VAL A 15 17.55 -14.75 -18.78
CA VAL A 15 18.06 -13.68 -19.66
C VAL A 15 18.13 -12.33 -18.92
N LYS A 16 17.30 -12.13 -17.89
CA LYS A 16 17.26 -10.90 -17.10
C LYS A 16 18.55 -10.66 -16.30
N ARG A 17 19.33 -11.71 -16.01
CA ARG A 17 20.63 -11.59 -15.32
C ARG A 17 21.66 -10.76 -16.10
N PHE A 18 21.54 -10.72 -17.43
CA PHE A 18 22.48 -10.01 -18.31
C PHE A 18 21.97 -8.64 -18.75
N SER A 19 20.84 -8.19 -18.21
CA SER A 19 20.27 -6.89 -18.55
C SER A 19 21.01 -5.79 -17.78
N ILE A 20 21.37 -4.70 -18.49
CA ILE A 20 22.03 -3.50 -17.92
C ILE A 20 21.02 -2.65 -17.14
N TYR A 21 19.73 -2.82 -17.45
CA TYR A 21 18.64 -2.15 -16.75
C TYR A 21 18.36 -2.88 -15.44
N ASN A 22 18.45 -2.15 -14.33
CA ASN A 22 18.06 -2.65 -13.04
C ASN A 22 16.60 -3.10 -13.11
N ASN A 23 16.31 -4.29 -12.59
CA ASN A 23 14.96 -4.76 -12.42
C ASN A 23 14.31 -3.86 -11.37
N THR A 24 13.70 -2.75 -11.80
CA THR A 24 12.88 -1.89 -10.96
C THR A 24 11.59 -2.65 -10.66
N ALA A 25 11.71 -3.70 -9.85
CA ALA A 25 10.60 -4.14 -9.03
C ALA A 25 10.21 -2.88 -8.27
N VAL A 26 9.04 -2.33 -8.60
CA VAL A 26 8.44 -1.22 -7.88
C VAL A 26 8.38 -1.67 -6.43
N SER A 27 9.37 -1.30 -5.64
CA SER A 27 9.36 -1.52 -4.21
C SER A 27 8.10 -0.84 -3.76
N LYS A 28 7.08 -1.61 -3.38
CA LYS A 28 5.96 -1.09 -2.60
C LYS A 28 6.64 -0.37 -1.44
N GLU A 29 6.62 0.96 -1.47
CA GLU A 29 7.16 1.75 -0.38
C GLU A 29 6.42 1.27 0.86
N GLU A 30 7.16 0.60 1.74
CA GLU A 30 6.58 -0.01 2.93
C GLU A 30 6.04 1.10 3.80
N VAL A 31 4.73 1.04 4.00
CA VAL A 31 4.04 1.98 4.87
C VAL A 31 4.26 1.51 6.30
N ASN A 32 4.87 2.35 7.13
CA ASN A 32 5.19 1.99 8.51
C ASN A 32 4.16 2.54 9.50
N ILE A 33 4.07 1.88 10.66
CA ILE A 33 3.28 2.39 11.77
C ILE A 33 3.94 3.68 12.25
N GLY A 34 3.13 4.73 12.41
CA GLY A 34 3.58 6.05 12.85
C GLY A 34 3.76 7.06 11.72
N ASP A 35 3.77 6.62 10.45
CA ASP A 35 3.86 7.49 9.29
C ASP A 35 2.63 8.40 9.18
N GLU A 36 2.86 9.64 8.74
CA GLU A 36 1.82 10.60 8.42
C GLU A 36 1.62 10.66 6.91
N ILE A 37 0.39 10.39 6.48
CA ILE A 37 0.01 10.38 5.07
C ILE A 37 -1.15 11.33 4.83
N ASP A 38 -1.10 12.07 3.73
CA ASP A 38 -2.24 12.85 3.25
C ASP A 38 -3.14 11.94 2.42
N VAL A 39 -4.41 11.81 2.83
CA VAL A 39 -5.39 10.91 2.22
C VAL A 39 -6.64 11.70 1.85
N LEU A 40 -7.14 11.44 0.64
CA LEU A 40 -8.46 11.89 0.22
C LEU A 40 -9.49 10.82 0.60
N VAL A 41 -10.46 11.21 1.42
CA VAL A 41 -11.59 10.34 1.78
C VAL A 41 -12.55 10.30 0.60
N ARG A 42 -12.74 9.13 0.00
CA ARG A 42 -13.64 8.96 -1.16
C ARG A 42 -15.05 8.58 -0.73
N GLU A 43 -15.16 7.72 0.26
CA GLU A 43 -16.41 7.10 0.66
C GLU A 43 -16.48 6.99 2.18
N ILE A 44 -17.69 6.76 2.70
CA ILE A 44 -17.93 6.48 4.11
C ILE A 44 -18.52 5.07 4.20
N ASP A 45 -17.92 4.23 5.04
CA ASP A 45 -18.37 2.89 5.35
C ASP A 45 -19.64 2.91 6.23
N GLU A 46 -20.38 1.81 6.30
CA GLU A 46 -21.65 1.72 7.05
C GLU A 46 -21.51 2.06 8.54
N SER A 47 -20.30 1.85 9.09
CA SER A 47 -19.93 2.20 10.46
C SER A 47 -19.58 3.68 10.66
N GLY A 48 -19.74 4.54 9.66
CA GLY A 48 -19.37 5.96 9.70
C GLY A 48 -17.85 6.21 9.64
N ARG A 49 -17.08 5.28 9.07
CA ARG A 49 -15.63 5.41 8.89
C ARG A 49 -15.34 5.91 7.48
N GLY A 50 -14.45 6.90 7.35
CA GLY A 50 -13.97 7.35 6.05
C GLY A 50 -13.06 6.31 5.43
N VAL A 51 -13.28 5.99 4.16
CA VAL A 51 -12.45 5.11 3.36
C VAL A 51 -11.67 5.95 2.36
N GLY A 52 -10.36 5.83 2.43
CA GLY A 52 -9.42 6.45 1.49
C GLY A 52 -8.50 5.40 0.86
N PHE A 53 -7.79 5.83 -0.18
CA PHE A 53 -6.77 4.99 -0.82
C PHE A 53 -5.46 5.75 -0.87
N TYR A 54 -4.39 5.07 -0.44
CA TYR A 54 -3.03 5.60 -0.50
C TYR A 54 -2.09 4.53 -1.04
N LYS A 55 -1.44 4.80 -2.18
CA LYS A 55 -0.48 3.90 -2.83
C LYS A 55 -0.98 2.45 -3.00
N GLY A 56 -2.29 2.29 -3.27
CA GLY A 56 -2.93 0.98 -3.42
C GLY A 56 -3.36 0.30 -2.13
N TYR A 57 -3.11 0.90 -0.96
CA TYR A 57 -3.63 0.45 0.32
C TYR A 57 -4.96 1.14 0.63
N LYS A 58 -5.92 0.38 1.16
CA LYS A 58 -7.17 0.90 1.73
C LYS A 58 -6.84 1.50 3.11
N VAL A 59 -7.17 2.77 3.33
CA VAL A 59 -6.97 3.46 4.60
C VAL A 59 -8.33 3.72 5.23
N LEU A 60 -8.50 3.23 6.45
CA LEU A 60 -9.69 3.42 7.28
C LEU A 60 -9.43 4.56 8.27
N ILE A 61 -10.28 5.58 8.19
CA ILE A 61 -10.13 6.84 8.91
C ILE A 61 -11.37 7.02 9.81
N PRO A 62 -11.23 7.03 11.14
CA PRO A 62 -12.34 7.29 12.03
C PRO A 62 -12.78 8.74 11.89
N LYS A 63 -14.10 8.97 11.73
CA LYS A 63 -14.71 10.31 11.61
C LYS A 63 -14.20 11.12 10.40
N GLY A 64 -13.94 10.47 9.26
CA GLY A 64 -13.65 11.15 8.00
C GLY A 64 -14.94 11.58 7.29
N PHE A 65 -14.95 12.78 6.69
CA PHE A 65 -16.04 13.22 5.83
C PHE A 65 -15.74 12.93 4.36
N THR A 66 -16.78 12.63 3.57
CA THR A 66 -16.65 12.40 2.14
C THR A 66 -16.02 13.63 1.45
N ASN A 67 -15.11 13.38 0.52
CA ASN A 67 -14.41 14.40 -0.26
C ASN A 67 -13.49 15.33 0.56
N GLU A 68 -13.19 14.99 1.81
CA GLU A 68 -12.25 15.72 2.67
C GLU A 68 -10.81 15.25 2.41
N ARG A 69 -9.85 16.19 2.36
CA ARG A 69 -8.43 15.87 2.44
C ARG A 69 -7.98 15.97 3.90
N VAL A 70 -7.44 14.88 4.41
CA VAL A 70 -7.00 14.79 5.80
C VAL A 70 -5.59 14.21 5.88
N ARG A 71 -4.82 14.73 6.83
CA ARG A 71 -3.53 14.16 7.20
C ARG A 71 -3.75 13.15 8.31
N VAL A 72 -3.38 11.92 8.06
CA VAL A 72 -3.67 10.76 8.90
C VAL A 72 -2.37 10.11 9.34
N ARG A 73 -2.25 9.84 10.64
CA ARG A 73 -1.15 9.04 11.18
C ARG A 73 -1.57 7.59 11.29
N ILE A 74 -0.76 6.69 10.75
CA ILE A 74 -1.06 5.26 10.76
C ILE A 74 -0.77 4.72 12.16
N VAL A 75 -1.78 4.10 12.76
CA VAL A 75 -1.70 3.52 14.10
C VAL A 75 -1.57 2.00 14.03
N LYS A 76 -2.19 1.38 13.02
CA LYS A 76 -2.20 -0.07 12.88
C LYS A 76 -2.24 -0.47 11.41
N ILE A 77 -1.48 -1.50 11.08
CA ILE A 77 -1.53 -2.19 9.79
C ILE A 77 -2.29 -3.50 10.02
N VAL A 78 -3.33 -3.74 9.22
CA VAL A 78 -4.15 -4.95 9.22
C VAL A 78 -4.04 -5.59 7.83
N ASP A 79 -4.26 -6.89 7.72
CA ASP A 79 -4.14 -7.61 6.44
C ASP A 79 -4.98 -7.00 5.31
N GLU A 80 -6.14 -6.42 5.64
CA GLU A 80 -7.07 -5.80 4.68
C GLU A 80 -6.86 -4.28 4.48
N GLY A 81 -5.97 -3.64 5.25
CA GLY A 81 -5.73 -2.21 5.12
C GLY A 81 -5.05 -1.52 6.30
N LEU A 82 -4.94 -0.21 6.19
CA LEU A 82 -4.30 0.67 7.17
C LEU A 82 -5.37 1.33 8.03
N GLN A 83 -5.18 1.33 9.34
CA GLN A 83 -5.98 2.12 10.26
C GLN A 83 -5.15 3.29 10.77
N GLY A 84 -5.70 4.48 10.65
CA GLY A 84 -5.03 5.69 11.09
C GLY A 84 -5.95 6.63 11.84
N VAL A 85 -5.36 7.61 12.52
CA VAL A 85 -6.06 8.66 13.25
C VAL A 85 -5.77 10.00 12.56
N ILE A 86 -6.78 10.85 12.48
CA ILE A 86 -6.64 12.18 11.87
C ILE A 86 -5.74 13.05 12.76
N VAL A 87 -4.65 13.55 12.19
CA VAL A 87 -3.75 14.52 12.84
C VAL A 87 -4.18 15.93 12.50
N ARG A 88 -4.52 16.18 11.23
CA ARG A 88 -4.90 17.51 10.74
C ARG A 88 -5.98 17.42 9.67
N ARG A 89 -6.96 18.30 9.77
CA ARG A 89 -7.95 18.54 8.72
C ARG A 89 -7.54 19.77 7.93
N TYR A 90 -7.55 19.66 6.62
CA TYR A 90 -7.40 20.83 5.76
C TYR A 90 -8.81 21.37 5.54
N ASP A 91 -9.23 22.25 6.43
CA ASP A 91 -10.54 22.90 6.35
C ASP A 91 -10.61 23.71 5.05
N SER A 92 -11.44 23.28 4.11
CA SER A 92 -11.84 24.11 2.98
C SER A 92 -12.86 25.12 3.46
N LYS A 93 -12.41 26.16 4.16
CA LYS A 93 -13.21 27.37 4.37
C LYS A 93 -13.45 28.01 3.01
N GLY A 94 -14.64 27.77 2.46
CA GLY A 94 -15.23 28.47 1.32
C GLY A 94 -16.61 28.95 1.73
#